data_AF-X4ZR24-F1
#
_entry.id   AF-X4ZR24-F1
#
_cell.length_a   1.000
_cell.length_b   1.000
_cell.length_c   1.000
_cell.angle_alpha   90.00
_cell.angle_beta   90.00
_cell.angle_gamma   90.00
#
_symmetry.space_group_name_H-M   'P 1'
#
loop_
_entity.id
_entity.type
_entity.pdbx_description
1 polymer ?
#
loop_
_entity_poly.entity_id
_entity_poly.type
_entity_poly.pdbx_seq_one_letter_code
_entity_poly.pdbx_strand_id
1 'polypeptide(L)'
;MRHYESSMRSNSTVDQAEDAAAKLHNAVSQAMSHPTEQVIEQAENSLKHAEQAVRHAPEGSVQGHGVDLAEEMLATEKERLASLSKQNR
;
A
#
# COMPACT_ATOMS: atom_id res chain seq x y z
N MET A 1 -34.61 -6.17 1.47
CA MET A 1 -33.73 -5.10 1.99
C MET A 1 -32.28 -5.46 1.64
N ARG A 2 -31.52 -4.48 1.16
CA ARG A 2 -30.28 -4.59 0.37
C ARG A 2 -29.04 -4.84 1.26
N HIS A 3 -28.72 -6.09 1.58
CA HIS A 3 -27.49 -6.41 2.33
C HIS A 3 -26.61 -7.49 1.70
N TYR A 4 -27.01 -8.09 0.56
CA TYR A 4 -26.26 -9.20 -0.02
C TYR A 4 -25.15 -8.77 -1.01
N GLU A 5 -25.22 -7.56 -1.56
CA GLU A 5 -24.19 -7.07 -2.51
C GLU A 5 -22.89 -6.61 -1.82
N SER A 6 -22.95 -6.27 -0.52
CA SER A 6 -21.77 -5.74 0.19
C SER A 6 -20.77 -6.81 0.65
N SER A 7 -21.18 -8.09 0.71
CA SER A 7 -20.28 -9.22 1.05
C SER A 7 -19.62 -9.86 -0.17
N MET A 8 -19.88 -9.32 -1.38
CA MET A 8 -19.32 -9.80 -2.65
C MET A 8 -18.10 -9.02 -3.14
N ARG A 9 -17.64 -7.99 -2.41
CA ARG A 9 -16.25 -7.55 -2.56
C ARG A 9 -15.41 -8.67 -1.97
N SER A 10 -15.03 -9.59 -2.86
CA SER A 10 -14.07 -10.67 -2.59
C SER A 10 -12.96 -10.07 -1.76
N ASN A 11 -12.87 -10.43 -0.48
CA ASN A 11 -11.83 -9.96 0.42
C ASN A 11 -10.50 -10.66 0.08
N SER A 12 -10.16 -10.69 -1.22
CA SER A 12 -8.98 -11.33 -1.76
C SER A 12 -7.75 -10.61 -1.21
N THR A 13 -6.68 -11.37 -1.04
CA THR A 13 -5.37 -10.84 -0.68
C THR A 13 -4.86 -9.85 -1.74
N VAL A 14 -5.35 -9.92 -2.97
CA VAL A 14 -5.06 -8.95 -4.04
C VAL A 14 -5.67 -7.59 -3.72
N ASP A 15 -6.99 -7.52 -3.46
CA ASP A 15 -7.68 -6.28 -3.08
C ASP A 15 -7.03 -5.66 -1.82
N GLN A 16 -6.62 -6.49 -0.86
CA GLN A 16 -5.91 -6.04 0.34
C GLN A 16 -4.54 -5.41 0.02
N ALA A 17 -3.83 -5.94 -0.98
CA ALA A 17 -2.54 -5.41 -1.42
C ALA A 17 -2.69 -4.08 -2.15
N GLU A 18 -3.67 -3.95 -3.04
CA GLU A 18 -3.99 -2.69 -3.71
C GLU A 18 -4.42 -1.61 -2.71
N ASP A 19 -5.30 -1.95 -1.76
CA ASP A 19 -5.72 -1.04 -0.70
C ASP A 19 -4.55 -0.60 0.19
N ALA A 20 -3.64 -1.53 0.51
CA ALA A 20 -2.45 -1.21 1.29
C ALA A 20 -1.49 -0.29 0.52
N ALA A 21 -1.30 -0.53 -0.78
CA ALA A 21 -0.49 0.32 -1.64
C ALA A 21 -1.10 1.74 -1.78
N ALA A 22 -2.43 1.85 -1.90
CA ALA A 22 -3.11 3.14 -1.93
C ALA A 22 -2.97 3.90 -0.60
N LYS A 23 -3.03 3.22 0.55
CA LYS A 23 -2.76 3.81 1.87
C LYS A 23 -1.33 4.31 1.99
N LEU A 24 -0.36 3.52 1.51
CA LEU A 24 1.04 3.93 1.44
C LEU A 24 1.20 5.21 0.61
N HIS A 25 0.62 5.27 -0.59
CA HIS A 25 0.66 6.46 -1.45
C HIS A 25 0.16 7.71 -0.72
N ASN A 26 -0.95 7.61 0.00
CA ASN A 26 -1.50 8.72 0.77
C ASN A 26 -0.56 9.16 1.91
N ALA A 27 0.04 8.21 2.62
CA ALA A 27 0.97 8.50 3.71
C ALA A 27 2.26 9.15 3.19
N VAL A 28 2.84 8.65 2.09
CA VAL A 28 4.02 9.23 1.45
C VAL A 28 3.71 10.63 0.92
N SER A 29 2.55 10.85 0.30
CA SER A 29 2.16 12.16 -0.19
C SER A 29 1.98 13.19 0.94
N GLN A 30 1.48 12.76 2.10
CA GLN A 30 1.45 13.59 3.31
C GLN A 30 2.86 13.89 3.82
N ALA A 31 3.75 12.88 3.88
CA ALA A 31 5.14 13.06 4.33
C ALA A 31 5.93 13.99 3.40
N MET A 32 5.70 13.91 2.09
CA MET A 32 6.28 14.83 1.09
C MET A 32 5.83 16.28 1.30
N SER A 33 4.56 16.47 1.69
CA SER A 33 3.98 17.81 1.87
C SER A 33 4.35 18.41 3.23
N HIS A 34 4.44 17.57 4.27
CA HIS A 34 4.71 17.98 5.65
C HIS A 34 5.70 16.99 6.29
N PRO A 35 7.01 17.14 6.04
CA PRO A 35 8.04 16.18 6.45
C PRO A 35 8.41 16.34 7.93
N THR A 36 7.48 16.02 8.83
CA THR A 36 7.77 15.87 10.27
C THR A 36 8.12 14.41 10.57
N GLU A 37 8.86 14.18 11.66
CA GLU A 37 9.24 12.82 12.08
C GLU A 37 8.02 11.90 12.22
N GLN A 38 6.93 12.39 12.83
CA GLN A 38 5.70 11.61 13.01
C GLN A 38 5.04 11.21 11.68
N VAL A 39 5.02 12.10 10.69
CA VAL A 39 4.40 11.82 9.39
C VAL A 39 5.28 10.87 8.57
N ILE A 40 6.60 10.99 8.66
CA ILE A 40 7.55 10.07 8.04
C ILE A 40 7.42 8.67 8.65
N GLU A 41 7.36 8.56 9.98
CA GLU A 41 7.16 7.28 10.67
C GLU A 41 5.83 6.62 10.27
N GLN A 42 4.76 7.40 10.11
CA GLN A 42 3.48 6.89 9.61
C GLN A 42 3.60 6.33 8.18
N ALA A 43 4.35 7.00 7.30
CA ALA A 43 4.62 6.52 5.95
C ALA A 43 5.47 5.24 5.95
N GLU A 44 6.49 5.14 6.81
CA GLU A 44 7.29 3.93 6.99
C GLU A 44 6.48 2.75 7.53
N ASN A 45 5.58 2.99 8.48
CA ASN A 45 4.68 1.95 8.98
C ASN A 45 3.70 1.49 7.90
N SER A 46 3.14 2.43 7.14
CA SER A 46 2.29 2.11 5.98
C SER A 46 3.05 1.30 4.92
N LEU A 47 4.34 1.58 4.74
CA LEU A 47 5.20 0.83 3.83
C LEU A 47 5.33 -0.63 4.27
N LYS A 48 5.64 -0.88 5.55
CA LYS A 48 5.74 -2.24 6.08
C LYS A 48 4.44 -3.02 5.87
N HIS A 49 3.28 -2.38 6.08
CA HIS A 49 1.98 -3.00 5.84
C HIS A 49 1.74 -3.34 4.36
N ALA A 50 2.06 -2.41 3.46
CA ALA A 50 1.94 -2.64 2.01
C ALA A 50 2.87 -3.76 1.52
N GLU A 51 4.10 -3.84 2.03
CA GLU A 51 5.02 -4.93 1.72
C GLU A 51 4.49 -6.31 2.15
N GLN A 52 3.93 -6.41 3.35
CA GLN A 52 3.32 -7.67 3.81
C GLN A 52 2.11 -8.02 2.94
N ALA A 53 1.23 -7.07 2.66
CA ALA A 53 0.04 -7.32 1.87
C ALA A 53 0.38 -7.80 0.44
N VAL A 54 1.31 -7.12 -0.24
CA VAL A 54 1.80 -7.51 -1.57
C VAL A 54 2.43 -8.90 -1.55
N ARG A 55 3.24 -9.21 -0.52
CA ARG A 55 3.86 -10.53 -0.38
C ARG A 55 2.83 -11.67 -0.27
N HIS A 56 1.71 -11.43 0.40
CA HIS A 56 0.63 -12.41 0.58
C HIS A 56 -0.43 -12.37 -0.53
N ALA A 57 -0.40 -11.34 -1.39
CA ALA A 57 -1.36 -11.15 -2.47
C ALA A 57 -1.48 -12.36 -3.42
N PRO A 58 -0.40 -13.07 -3.80
CA PRO A 58 -0.51 -14.25 -4.65
C PRO A 58 -1.33 -15.39 -4.05
N GLU A 59 -1.39 -15.52 -2.71
CA GLU A 59 -2.04 -16.63 -2.00
C GLU A 59 -3.56 -16.71 -2.24
N GLY A 60 -4.21 -15.55 -2.46
CA GLY A 60 -5.63 -15.41 -2.79
C GLY A 60 -5.90 -14.95 -4.22
N SER A 61 -4.86 -14.93 -5.06
CA SER A 61 -4.99 -14.64 -6.49
C SER A 61 -5.45 -15.88 -7.26
N VAL A 62 -6.31 -15.70 -8.27
CA VAL A 62 -6.63 -16.78 -9.20
C VAL A 62 -5.52 -16.83 -10.25
N GLN A 63 -4.78 -17.94 -10.29
CA GLN A 63 -3.67 -18.17 -11.24
C GLN A 63 -2.48 -17.20 -11.11
N GLY A 64 -2.27 -16.57 -9.95
CA GLY A 64 -1.12 -15.66 -9.76
C GLY A 64 -1.31 -14.26 -10.36
N HIS A 65 -2.47 -13.97 -10.93
CA HIS A 65 -2.76 -12.71 -11.60
C HIS A 65 -3.40 -11.68 -10.65
N GLY A 66 -3.01 -10.41 -10.80
CA GLY A 66 -3.61 -9.27 -10.11
C GLY A 66 -2.72 -8.57 -9.10
N VAL A 67 -1.50 -9.07 -8.84
CA VAL A 67 -0.58 -8.46 -7.88
C VAL A 67 0.28 -7.35 -8.52
N ASP A 68 0.39 -7.35 -9.85
CA ASP A 68 1.29 -6.47 -10.61
C ASP A 68 1.07 -4.98 -10.29
N LEU A 69 -0.18 -4.53 -10.24
CA LEU A 69 -0.51 -3.14 -9.93
C LEU A 69 -0.04 -2.75 -8.52
N ALA A 70 -0.27 -3.61 -7.53
CA ALA A 70 0.14 -3.35 -6.16
C ALA A 70 1.68 -3.35 -6.01
N GLU A 71 2.38 -4.21 -6.76
CA GLU A 71 3.85 -4.22 -6.83
C GLU A 71 4.41 -2.94 -7.46
N GLU A 72 3.86 -2.49 -8.58
CA GLU A 72 4.28 -1.25 -9.25
C GLU A 72 4.07 -0.02 -8.35
N MET A 73 2.90 0.06 -7.69
CA MET A 73 2.61 1.13 -6.73
C MET A 73 3.57 1.08 -5.54
N LEU A 74 3.81 -0.10 -4.97
CA LEU A 74 4.73 -0.29 -3.84
C LEU A 74 6.15 0.14 -4.21
N ALA A 75 6.65 -0.25 -5.38
CA ALA A 75 7.99 0.12 -5.85
C ALA A 75 8.12 1.63 -6.01
N THR A 76 7.14 2.27 -6.64
CA THR A 76 7.11 3.73 -6.84
C THR A 76 7.14 4.49 -5.51
N GLU A 77 6.28 4.11 -4.57
CA GLU A 77 6.19 4.82 -3.29
C GLU A 77 7.39 4.53 -2.37
N LYS A 78 8.02 3.34 -2.48
CA LYS A 78 9.30 3.05 -1.83
C LYS A 78 10.39 4.03 -2.25
N GLU A 79 10.52 4.28 -3.55
CA GLU A 79 11.52 5.21 -4.07
C GLU A 79 11.23 6.64 -3.58
N ARG A 80 9.97 7.07 -3.61
CA ARG A 80 9.56 8.39 -3.11
C ARG A 80 9.87 8.55 -1.63
N LEU A 81 9.50 7.59 -0.78
CA LEU A 81 9.80 7.64 0.65
C LEU A 81 11.32 7.61 0.93
N ALA A 82 12.08 6.80 0.19
CA ALA A 82 13.54 6.75 0.31
C ALA A 82 14.23 8.06 -0.11
N SER A 83 13.66 8.78 -1.07
CA SER A 83 14.16 10.12 -1.44
C SER A 83 13.89 11.15 -0.34
N LEU A 84 12.74 11.07 0.35
CA LEU A 84 12.41 11.93 1.49
C LEU A 84 13.38 11.75 2.65
N SER A 85 13.65 10.50 3.03
CA SER A 85 14.50 10.20 4.18
C SER A 85 15.95 10.61 3.96
N LYS A 86 16.41 10.65 2.70
CA LYS A 86 17.72 11.19 2.33
C LYS A 86 17.78 12.71 2.39
N GLN A 87 16.67 13.40 2.12
CA GLN A 87 16.59 14.87 2.18
C GLN A 87 16.49 15.40 3.62
N ASN A 88 15.97 14.59 4.54
CA ASN A 88 15.75 14.97 5.94
C ASN A 88 16.87 14.53 6.91
N ARG A 89 18.01 14.05 6.38
CA ARG A 89 19.23 13.68 7.11
C ARG A 89 20.32 14.73 6.92
#